data_AF-J9RZQ9-F1
#
_entry.id   AF-J9RZQ9-F1
#
_cell.length_a   1.000
_cell.length_b   1.000
_cell.length_c   1.000
_cell.angle_alpha   90.00
_cell.angle_beta   90.00
_cell.angle_gamma   90.00
#
_symmetry.space_group_name_H-M   'P 1'
#
loop_
_entity.id
_entity.type
_entity.pdbx_description
1 polymer ?
#
loop_
_entity_poly.entity_id
_entity_poly.type
_entity_poly.pdbx_seq_one_letter_code
_entity_poly.pdbx_strand_id
1 'polypeptide(L)'
;MNAAQLAPPAATAETPSVAYEIQSGTGTAQSCPTQATKAHCLSGQGTLGTRPLREVRMRHACSCTRSADAVLIVSHNSAMTSIEQMLHRRNDLSTFLVHFVRDIPPQQTSEQALWSILTNGRIEARNAYGLAARHADPDVVATQRVVCFTETPLEHSWTMTQELAEDRAMKFAPYGLAFTKTFARRNECNPVWYVNHTPGYDWPTNALNAAIATESRPLNDPRSIYRVTPFVEQMGTWTTSRKEFWWEREWRRVGDLNFDATHVVAVLAPAARHSDFRAWIDGVPAFSVRASPLPLLDPNWGLERMIAALSGVSPGDIGPFP
;
A
#
# COMPACT_ATOMS: atom_id res chain seq x y z
N MET A 1 -25.44 31.10 20.24
CA MET A 1 -25.62 32.43 19.63
C MET A 1 -25.54 32.27 18.11
N ASN A 2 -26.61 32.68 17.44
CA ASN A 2 -26.89 32.80 16.00
C ASN A 2 -26.00 32.10 14.96
N ALA A 3 -26.60 31.08 14.33
CA ALA A 3 -26.25 30.59 13.01
C ALA A 3 -26.77 31.58 11.94
N ALA A 4 -25.89 32.05 11.06
CA ALA A 4 -26.27 32.81 9.87
C ALA A 4 -26.02 31.95 8.63
N GLN A 5 -27.12 31.56 7.99
CA GLN A 5 -27.19 30.98 6.66
C GLN A 5 -26.64 31.98 5.62
N LEU A 6 -25.72 31.52 4.77
CA LEU A 6 -25.39 32.18 3.51
C LEU A 6 -26.09 31.41 2.39
N ALA A 7 -27.08 32.07 1.77
CA ALA A 7 -27.69 31.65 0.53
C ALA A 7 -26.73 31.92 -0.66
N PRO A 8 -26.75 31.11 -1.74
CA PRO A 8 -25.94 31.36 -2.92
C PRO A 8 -26.56 32.48 -3.79
N PRO A 9 -25.73 33.28 -4.50
CA PRO A 9 -26.22 34.33 -5.38
C PRO A 9 -26.82 33.78 -6.67
N ALA A 10 -27.81 34.53 -7.17
CA ALA A 10 -28.62 34.26 -8.34
C ALA A 10 -27.83 34.20 -9.65
N ALA A 11 -28.30 33.32 -10.54
CA ALA A 11 -27.86 33.19 -11.92
C ALA A 11 -28.24 34.43 -12.75
N THR A 12 -27.33 34.88 -13.61
CA THR A 12 -27.61 35.78 -14.73
C THR A 12 -27.18 35.13 -16.05
N ALA A 13 -27.97 35.42 -17.07
CA ALA A 13 -28.15 34.71 -18.33
C ALA A 13 -27.09 35.00 -19.43
N GLU A 14 -27.09 34.09 -20.43
CA GLU A 14 -26.79 34.28 -21.87
C GLU A 14 -25.35 34.67 -22.27
N THR A 15 -24.64 34.13 -23.28
CA THR A 15 -24.93 33.50 -24.62
C THR A 15 -23.56 32.98 -25.17
N PRO A 16 -23.38 32.46 -26.41
CA PRO A 16 -24.19 31.56 -27.24
C PRO A 16 -23.44 30.26 -27.63
N SER A 17 -24.20 29.32 -28.22
CA SER A 17 -23.74 28.06 -28.80
C SER A 17 -22.81 28.25 -30.01
N VAL A 18 -21.71 27.50 -30.05
CA VAL A 18 -20.99 27.17 -31.29
C VAL A 18 -21.18 25.69 -31.56
N ALA A 19 -21.97 25.39 -32.59
CA ALA A 19 -22.16 24.05 -33.11
C ALA A 19 -20.86 23.59 -33.80
N TYR A 20 -20.34 22.43 -33.41
CA TYR A 20 -19.36 21.69 -34.21
C TYR A 20 -20.07 20.49 -34.83
N GLU A 21 -20.25 20.59 -36.14
CA GLU A 21 -20.68 19.53 -37.04
C GLU A 21 -19.49 18.58 -37.26
N ILE A 22 -19.53 17.39 -36.66
CA ILE A 22 -18.56 16.33 -36.95
C ILE A 22 -19.21 15.36 -37.94
N GLN A 23 -18.72 15.41 -39.17
CA GLN A 23 -19.07 14.49 -40.24
C GLN A 23 -18.73 13.05 -39.87
N SER A 24 -19.73 12.19 -40.00
CA SER A 24 -19.66 10.74 -39.84
C SER A 24 -18.83 10.10 -40.96
N GLY A 25 -17.62 9.62 -40.62
CA GLY A 25 -16.83 8.73 -41.46
C GLY A 25 -17.18 7.27 -41.18
N THR A 26 -17.92 6.64 -42.09
CA THR A 26 -18.20 5.20 -42.09
C THR A 26 -16.94 4.42 -42.49
N GLY A 27 -16.25 3.84 -41.52
CA GLY A 27 -15.14 2.92 -41.73
C GLY A 27 -15.50 1.52 -41.25
N THR A 28 -15.78 0.61 -42.19
CA THR A 28 -16.01 -0.82 -41.99
C THR A 28 -14.76 -1.50 -41.44
N ALA A 29 -14.80 -1.97 -40.19
CA ALA A 29 -13.75 -2.81 -39.61
C ALA A 29 -14.03 -4.30 -39.92
N GLN A 30 -13.11 -4.89 -40.69
CA GLN A 30 -13.11 -6.28 -41.12
C GLN A 30 -12.59 -7.17 -39.98
N SER A 31 -13.39 -8.18 -39.61
CA SER A 31 -13.11 -9.15 -38.56
C SER A 31 -11.95 -10.09 -38.91
N CYS A 32 -11.03 -10.32 -37.96
CA CYS A 32 -10.02 -11.38 -38.03
C CYS A 32 -10.31 -12.44 -36.95
N PRO A 33 -10.37 -13.74 -37.27
CA PRO A 33 -10.87 -14.76 -36.34
C PRO A 33 -9.81 -15.28 -35.37
N THR A 34 -10.30 -15.55 -34.15
CA THR A 34 -9.62 -16.17 -33.02
C THR A 34 -9.31 -17.64 -33.31
N GLN A 35 -8.06 -18.09 -33.16
CA GLN A 35 -7.72 -19.51 -33.07
C GLN A 35 -7.52 -19.91 -31.61
N ALA A 36 -8.34 -20.85 -31.16
CA ALA A 36 -8.26 -21.50 -29.86
C ALA A 36 -7.32 -22.71 -29.94
N THR A 37 -6.28 -22.75 -29.09
CA THR A 37 -5.46 -23.94 -28.87
C THR A 37 -5.93 -24.66 -27.60
N LYS A 38 -6.42 -25.89 -27.79
CA LYS A 38 -6.73 -26.87 -26.74
C LYS A 38 -5.43 -27.37 -26.11
N ALA A 39 -5.32 -27.29 -24.78
CA ALA A 39 -4.30 -28.01 -24.01
C ALA A 39 -4.90 -29.32 -23.48
N HIS A 40 -4.30 -30.45 -23.88
CA HIS A 40 -4.58 -31.77 -23.33
C HIS A 40 -3.82 -31.95 -22.02
N CYS A 41 -4.53 -32.19 -20.91
CA CYS A 41 -3.97 -32.75 -19.69
C CYS A 41 -3.79 -34.26 -19.86
N LEU A 42 -2.57 -34.76 -19.63
CA LEU A 42 -2.31 -36.18 -19.38
C LEU A 42 -1.84 -36.34 -17.94
N SER A 43 -2.68 -37.02 -17.16
CA SER A 43 -2.40 -37.56 -15.84
C SER A 43 -1.54 -38.83 -15.96
N GLY A 44 -0.41 -38.86 -15.27
CA GLY A 44 0.42 -40.06 -15.10
C GLY A 44 0.73 -40.28 -13.62
N GLN A 45 -0.01 -41.18 -12.99
CA GLN A 45 0.32 -41.77 -11.70
C GLN A 45 1.45 -42.79 -11.89
N GLY A 46 2.44 -42.80 -11.00
CA GLY A 46 3.53 -43.78 -11.00
C GLY A 46 4.15 -43.93 -9.62
N THR A 47 4.03 -45.13 -9.08
CA THR A 47 4.20 -45.57 -7.69
C THR A 47 5.65 -45.80 -7.23
N LEU A 48 5.80 -45.68 -5.91
CA LEU A 48 6.90 -46.09 -5.02
C LEU A 48 7.59 -47.42 -5.36
N GLY A 49 8.92 -47.44 -5.17
CA GLY A 49 9.72 -48.67 -5.07
C GLY A 49 11.04 -48.41 -4.33
N THR A 50 11.09 -48.77 -3.06
CA THR A 50 12.28 -48.83 -2.20
C THR A 50 13.00 -50.17 -2.35
N ARG A 51 14.35 -50.20 -2.31
CA ARG A 51 15.21 -51.25 -1.71
C ARG A 51 16.73 -50.93 -1.85
N PRO A 52 17.62 -51.56 -1.04
CA PRO A 52 18.75 -50.87 -0.41
C PRO A 52 20.15 -51.27 -0.90
N LEU A 53 21.11 -50.45 -0.46
CA LEU A 53 22.56 -50.62 -0.21
C LEU A 53 23.23 -51.95 -0.64
N ARG A 54 24.26 -51.81 -1.48
CA ARG A 54 25.42 -52.71 -1.50
C ARG A 54 26.72 -51.92 -1.47
N GLU A 55 27.44 -52.13 -0.38
CA GLU A 55 28.82 -51.76 -0.11
C GLU A 55 29.76 -52.68 -0.90
N VAL A 56 30.72 -52.12 -1.66
CA VAL A 56 31.80 -52.89 -2.28
C VAL A 56 33.13 -52.20 -1.99
N ARG A 57 34.03 -53.01 -1.41
CA ARG A 57 35.37 -52.69 -0.91
C ARG A 57 36.33 -52.14 -1.97
N MET A 58 37.22 -51.29 -1.47
CA MET A 58 38.48 -50.82 -2.06
C MET A 58 39.35 -51.92 -2.67
N ARG A 59 39.98 -51.61 -3.81
CA ARG A 59 41.33 -52.08 -4.14
C ARG A 59 42.15 -50.90 -4.68
N HIS A 60 43.31 -50.69 -4.06
CA HIS A 60 44.35 -49.79 -4.53
C HIS A 60 45.02 -50.38 -5.78
N ALA A 61 45.17 -49.58 -6.83
CA ALA A 61 46.18 -49.78 -7.85
C ALA A 61 46.68 -48.41 -8.35
N CYS A 62 47.98 -48.22 -8.19
CA CYS A 62 48.77 -47.08 -8.62
C CYS A 62 49.02 -47.15 -10.13
N SER A 63 48.85 -46.03 -10.86
CA SER A 63 49.67 -45.71 -12.05
C SER A 63 49.44 -44.29 -12.53
N CYS A 64 50.54 -43.56 -12.72
CA CYS A 64 50.64 -42.22 -13.26
C CYS A 64 49.99 -42.06 -14.64
N THR A 65 49.33 -40.92 -14.90
CA THR A 65 49.62 -40.06 -16.08
C THR A 65 48.77 -38.79 -16.12
N ARG A 66 49.45 -37.68 -16.45
CA ARG A 66 48.96 -36.40 -17.02
C ARG A 66 48.08 -35.52 -16.13
N SER A 67 48.70 -34.45 -15.64
CA SER A 67 48.03 -33.21 -15.24
C SER A 67 47.31 -32.63 -16.46
N ALA A 68 46.05 -33.00 -16.64
CA ALA A 68 45.11 -32.22 -17.41
C ALA A 68 44.62 -31.13 -16.47
N ASP A 69 44.86 -29.86 -16.83
CA ASP A 69 44.19 -28.73 -16.22
C ASP A 69 42.69 -28.98 -16.32
N ALA A 70 42.09 -29.41 -15.22
CA ALA A 70 40.67 -29.51 -15.07
C ALA A 70 40.15 -28.07 -15.08
N VAL A 71 39.83 -27.58 -16.27
CA VAL A 71 38.95 -26.42 -16.44
C VAL A 71 37.66 -26.79 -15.71
N LEU A 72 37.54 -26.28 -14.49
CA LEU A 72 36.33 -26.32 -13.71
C LEU A 72 35.31 -25.50 -14.51
N ILE A 73 34.58 -26.19 -15.40
CA ILE A 73 33.36 -25.65 -15.97
C ILE A 73 32.42 -25.54 -14.77
N VAL A 74 32.45 -24.39 -14.10
CA VAL A 74 31.43 -23.98 -13.15
C VAL A 74 30.18 -23.87 -14.00
N SER A 75 29.44 -24.98 -14.07
CA SER A 75 28.11 -25.02 -14.63
C SER A 75 27.32 -23.99 -13.83
N HIS A 76 27.15 -22.81 -14.40
CA HIS A 76 26.22 -21.83 -13.88
C HIS A 76 24.86 -22.47 -14.05
N ASN A 77 24.43 -23.20 -13.03
CA ASN A 77 23.02 -23.40 -12.79
C ASN A 77 22.46 -21.99 -12.60
N SER A 78 22.06 -21.38 -13.71
CA SER A 78 21.20 -20.21 -13.76
C SER A 78 19.86 -20.67 -13.19
N ALA A 79 19.81 -20.88 -11.88
CA ALA A 79 18.59 -21.08 -11.14
C ALA A 79 17.74 -19.86 -11.48
N MET A 80 16.63 -20.08 -12.20
CA MET A 80 15.75 -19.00 -12.59
C MET A 80 15.32 -18.26 -11.32
N THR A 81 15.69 -16.98 -11.24
CA THR A 81 15.32 -16.11 -10.15
C THR A 81 13.79 -16.10 -10.03
N SER A 82 13.25 -16.46 -8.87
CA SER A 82 11.80 -16.41 -8.66
C SER A 82 11.32 -14.95 -8.61
N ILE A 83 10.03 -14.72 -8.87
CA ILE A 83 9.41 -13.40 -8.70
C ILE A 83 9.67 -12.87 -7.28
N GLU A 84 9.58 -13.75 -6.27
CA GLU A 84 9.87 -13.40 -4.88
C GLU A 84 11.31 -12.91 -4.69
N GLN A 85 12.29 -13.62 -5.25
CA GLN A 85 13.71 -13.22 -5.19
C GLN A 85 13.96 -11.89 -5.91
N MET A 86 13.26 -11.63 -7.02
CA MET A 86 13.33 -10.34 -7.72
C MET A 86 12.69 -9.21 -6.90
N LEU A 87 11.52 -9.45 -6.30
CA LEU A 87 10.80 -8.44 -5.52
C LEU A 87 11.59 -7.99 -4.30
N HIS A 88 12.31 -8.90 -3.63
CA HIS A 88 13.20 -8.53 -2.51
C HIS A 88 14.38 -7.63 -2.90
N ARG A 89 14.69 -7.51 -4.21
CA ARG A 89 15.75 -6.63 -4.72
C ARG A 89 15.23 -5.29 -5.23
N ARG A 90 13.90 -5.10 -5.27
CA ARG A 90 13.29 -3.85 -5.72
C ARG A 90 13.10 -2.91 -4.55
N ASN A 91 14.11 -2.06 -4.32
CA ASN A 91 14.08 -1.04 -3.27
C ASN A 91 13.01 0.04 -3.51
N ASP A 92 12.49 0.15 -4.74
CA ASP A 92 11.39 1.06 -5.08
C ASP A 92 10.00 0.55 -4.64
N LEU A 93 9.91 -0.74 -4.27
CA LEU A 93 8.69 -1.35 -3.73
C LEU A 93 8.86 -1.55 -2.23
N SER A 94 8.15 -0.77 -1.41
CA SER A 94 8.20 -0.99 0.03
C SER A 94 7.56 -2.33 0.41
N THR A 95 8.18 -3.00 1.35
CA THR A 95 7.63 -4.18 2.04
C THR A 95 6.66 -3.79 3.16
N PHE A 96 6.57 -2.50 3.48
CA PHE A 96 5.77 -1.96 4.57
C PHE A 96 4.69 -1.00 4.08
N LEU A 97 3.58 -1.00 4.82
CA LEU A 97 2.56 0.03 4.76
C LEU A 97 2.52 0.77 6.09
N VAL A 98 2.50 2.09 6.04
CA VAL A 98 2.51 2.94 7.23
C VAL A 98 1.16 3.64 7.36
N HIS A 99 0.50 3.47 8.51
CA HIS A 99 -0.63 4.30 8.89
C HIS A 99 -0.10 5.50 9.69
N PHE A 100 -0.02 6.66 9.05
CA PHE A 100 0.33 7.90 9.74
C PHE A 100 -0.85 8.47 10.50
N VAL A 101 -0.55 9.04 11.66
CA VAL A 101 -1.53 9.70 12.52
C VAL A 101 -1.38 11.21 12.36
N ARG A 102 -2.49 11.95 12.47
CA ARG A 102 -2.51 13.40 12.40
C ARG A 102 -3.10 13.99 13.68
N ASP A 103 -2.70 15.22 13.97
CA ASP A 103 -3.38 15.99 15.00
C ASP A 103 -4.79 16.34 14.53
N ILE A 104 -5.73 16.39 15.46
CA ILE A 104 -7.07 16.93 15.26
C ILE A 104 -7.29 17.98 16.36
N PRO A 105 -6.72 19.19 16.23
CA PRO A 105 -6.84 20.20 17.27
C PRO A 105 -8.25 20.82 17.30
N PRO A 106 -8.79 21.15 18.48
CA PRO A 106 -8.23 20.91 19.82
C PRO A 106 -8.56 19.53 20.40
N GLN A 107 -9.22 18.64 19.65
CA GLN A 107 -9.81 17.41 20.18
C GLN A 107 -8.80 16.34 20.61
N GLN A 108 -7.75 16.11 19.82
CA GLN A 108 -6.82 15.00 20.05
C GLN A 108 -5.46 15.25 19.40
N THR A 109 -4.37 15.01 20.13
CA THR A 109 -3.02 14.98 19.55
C THR A 109 -2.75 13.64 18.85
N SER A 110 -1.86 13.65 17.87
CA SER A 110 -1.41 12.47 17.14
C SER A 110 -0.82 11.39 18.04
N GLU A 111 -0.12 11.79 19.10
CA GLU A 111 0.37 10.90 20.16
C GLU A 111 -0.79 10.19 20.89
N GLN A 112 -1.79 10.95 21.36
CA GLN A 112 -2.95 10.38 22.05
C GLN A 112 -3.75 9.46 21.13
N ALA A 113 -3.86 9.81 19.86
CA ALA A 113 -4.49 8.96 18.84
C ALA A 113 -3.71 7.66 18.65
N LEU A 114 -2.38 7.71 18.58
CA LEU A 114 -1.53 6.53 18.47
C LEU A 114 -1.64 5.61 19.69
N TRP A 115 -1.66 6.17 20.91
CA TRP A 115 -1.92 5.39 22.14
C TRP A 115 -3.28 4.70 22.11
N SER A 116 -4.33 5.41 21.68
CA SER A 116 -5.66 4.83 21.55
C SER A 116 -5.69 3.67 20.55
N ILE A 117 -5.06 3.83 19.38
CA ILE A 117 -4.97 2.78 18.36
C ILE A 117 -4.23 1.55 18.91
N LEU A 118 -3.08 1.74 19.57
CA LEU A 118 -2.28 0.65 20.14
C LEU A 118 -3.01 -0.06 21.30
N THR A 119 -3.73 0.68 22.14
CA THR A 119 -4.50 0.11 23.26
C THR A 119 -5.64 -0.75 22.76
N ASN A 120 -6.37 -0.26 21.74
CA ASN A 120 -7.57 -0.92 21.23
C ASN A 120 -7.28 -1.97 20.16
N GLY A 121 -6.05 -2.04 19.64
CA GLY A 121 -5.69 -2.92 18.53
C GLY A 121 -6.52 -2.65 17.27
N ARG A 122 -6.91 -1.38 17.05
CA ARG A 122 -7.85 -1.01 15.98
C ARG A 122 -7.55 0.37 15.40
N ILE A 123 -7.58 0.44 14.07
CA ILE A 123 -7.59 1.69 13.31
C ILE A 123 -8.99 1.89 12.75
N GLU A 124 -9.63 3.01 13.08
CA GLU A 124 -11.01 3.27 12.69
C GLU A 124 -11.11 3.94 11.32
N ALA A 125 -11.99 3.43 10.47
CA ALA A 125 -12.37 4.03 9.19
C ALA A 125 -13.37 5.17 9.43
N ARG A 126 -12.84 6.34 9.81
CA ARG A 126 -13.67 7.50 10.16
C ARG A 126 -14.12 8.31 8.94
N ASN A 127 -13.31 8.34 7.88
CA ASN A 127 -13.52 9.22 6.73
C ASN A 127 -13.89 8.42 5.48
N ALA A 128 -14.87 8.93 4.73
CA ALA A 128 -15.20 8.44 3.41
C ALA A 128 -14.20 8.99 2.38
N TYR A 129 -13.67 8.11 1.52
CA TYR A 129 -12.75 8.48 0.44
C TYR A 129 -13.11 7.81 -0.88
N GLY A 130 -12.52 8.32 -1.96
CA GLY A 130 -12.72 7.83 -3.31
C GLY A 130 -13.91 8.44 -4.05
N LEU A 131 -14.17 7.97 -5.26
CA LEU A 131 -15.07 8.64 -6.21
C LEU A 131 -16.51 8.82 -5.72
N ALA A 132 -17.02 7.90 -4.88
CA ALA A 132 -18.38 7.96 -4.35
C ALA A 132 -18.44 8.56 -2.92
N ALA A 133 -17.36 9.12 -2.39
CA ALA A 133 -17.31 9.65 -1.01
C ALA A 133 -18.25 10.85 -0.77
N ARG A 134 -18.69 11.51 -1.83
CA ARG A 134 -19.65 12.63 -1.81
C ARG A 134 -20.96 12.29 -2.51
N HIS A 135 -21.32 11.01 -2.58
CA HIS A 135 -22.57 10.58 -3.17
C HIS A 135 -23.78 11.18 -2.42
N ALA A 136 -24.89 11.42 -3.13
CA ALA A 136 -26.08 12.03 -2.54
C ALA A 136 -26.77 11.11 -1.52
N ASP A 137 -26.69 9.79 -1.75
CA ASP A 137 -27.16 8.77 -0.81
C ASP A 137 -26.15 8.57 0.34
N PRO A 138 -26.52 8.84 1.61
CA PRO A 138 -25.64 8.66 2.76
C PRO A 138 -25.23 7.20 3.01
N ASP A 139 -26.04 6.22 2.60
CA ASP A 139 -25.71 4.81 2.76
C ASP A 139 -24.56 4.42 1.82
N VAL A 140 -24.54 4.97 0.60
CA VAL A 140 -23.38 4.88 -0.29
C VAL A 140 -22.16 5.48 0.39
N VAL A 141 -22.24 6.71 0.91
CA VAL A 141 -21.11 7.39 1.58
C VAL A 141 -20.57 6.56 2.76
N ALA A 142 -21.44 5.90 3.53
CA ALA A 142 -21.03 5.03 4.63
C ALA A 142 -20.16 3.85 4.17
N THR A 143 -20.43 3.28 2.99
CA THR A 143 -19.61 2.21 2.39
C THR A 143 -18.22 2.68 1.92
N GLN A 144 -18.01 3.99 1.80
CA GLN A 144 -16.75 4.56 1.33
C GLN A 144 -15.76 4.86 2.47
N ARG A 145 -16.12 4.56 3.72
CA ARG A 145 -15.26 4.76 4.88
C ARG A 145 -14.07 3.82 4.84
N VAL A 146 -12.86 4.37 4.92
CA VAL A 146 -11.62 3.58 4.80
C VAL A 146 -10.61 3.93 5.89
N VAL A 147 -9.73 2.96 6.17
CA VAL A 147 -8.41 3.20 6.76
C VAL A 147 -7.41 3.37 5.62
N CYS A 148 -6.57 4.41 5.69
CA CYS A 148 -5.55 4.71 4.71
C CYS A 148 -4.15 4.34 5.22
N PHE A 149 -3.28 3.93 4.30
CA PHE A 149 -1.86 3.66 4.53
C PHE A 149 -1.02 4.23 3.39
N THR A 150 0.22 4.55 3.69
CA THR A 150 1.23 4.93 2.69
C THR A 150 2.20 3.77 2.50
N GLU A 151 2.39 3.32 1.26
CA GLU A 151 3.48 2.44 0.87
C GLU A 151 4.75 3.29 0.70
N THR A 152 5.64 3.22 1.69
CA THR A 152 6.94 3.92 1.67
C THR A 152 7.99 3.05 2.35
N PRO A 153 9.22 2.96 1.85
CA PRO A 153 10.33 2.41 2.63
C PRO A 153 10.44 3.16 3.95
N LEU A 154 10.79 2.48 5.05
CA LEU A 154 10.70 3.08 6.38
C LEU A 154 11.59 4.32 6.49
N GLU A 155 12.78 4.27 5.90
CA GLU A 155 13.77 5.34 5.79
C GLU A 155 13.32 6.53 4.95
N HIS A 156 12.19 6.40 4.24
CA HIS A 156 11.55 7.49 3.50
C HIS A 156 10.30 8.01 4.19
N SER A 157 9.97 7.53 5.40
CA SER A 157 8.83 8.02 6.20
C SER A 157 8.92 9.52 6.49
N TRP A 158 10.12 10.09 6.59
CA TRP A 158 10.32 11.53 6.78
C TRP A 158 9.62 12.36 5.70
N THR A 159 9.56 11.89 4.45
CA THR A 159 8.90 12.63 3.35
C THR A 159 7.41 12.88 3.63
N MET A 160 6.79 12.02 4.43
CA MET A 160 5.39 12.17 4.83
C MET A 160 5.22 13.07 6.05
N THR A 161 6.27 13.34 6.82
CA THR A 161 6.20 14.11 8.07
C THR A 161 6.83 15.49 7.98
N GLN A 162 7.64 15.75 6.95
CA GLN A 162 8.27 17.06 6.73
C GLN A 162 7.29 18.13 6.26
N GLU A 163 7.62 19.38 6.59
CA GLU A 163 7.01 20.54 5.95
C GLU A 163 7.57 20.70 4.54
N LEU A 164 6.68 20.87 3.57
CA LEU A 164 7.06 21.17 2.19
C LEU A 164 6.89 22.66 1.93
N ALA A 165 7.68 23.20 1.00
CA ALA A 165 7.55 24.60 0.57
C ALA A 165 6.19 24.84 -0.12
N GLU A 166 5.72 23.83 -0.85
CA GLU A 166 4.37 23.75 -1.38
C GLU A 166 3.38 23.32 -0.29
N ASP A 167 2.23 24.00 -0.21
CA ASP A 167 1.22 23.62 0.77
C ASP A 167 0.56 22.29 0.37
N ARG A 168 0.79 21.27 1.21
CA ARG A 168 0.14 19.98 1.08
C ARG A 168 -1.20 20.01 1.80
N ALA A 169 -2.23 19.48 1.15
CA ALA A 169 -3.58 19.42 1.71
C ALA A 169 -3.64 18.62 3.04
N MET A 170 -2.71 17.69 3.27
CA MET A 170 -2.61 16.91 4.50
C MET A 170 -1.20 16.99 5.09
N LYS A 171 -1.13 17.35 6.37
CA LYS A 171 0.13 17.37 7.15
C LYS A 171 0.06 16.23 8.18
N PHE A 172 0.90 15.21 8.00
CA PHE A 172 1.02 14.14 8.99
C PHE A 172 1.96 14.56 10.12
N ALA A 173 1.60 14.17 11.34
CA ALA A 173 2.49 14.26 12.47
C ALA A 173 3.53 13.12 12.39
N PRO A 174 4.67 13.22 13.08
CA PRO A 174 5.73 12.19 13.06
C PRO A 174 5.37 10.93 13.87
N TYR A 175 4.11 10.49 13.81
CA TYR A 175 3.57 9.34 14.52
C TYR A 175 2.86 8.40 13.56
N GLY A 176 3.02 7.09 13.76
CA GLY A 176 2.39 6.09 12.91
C GLY A 176 2.67 4.65 13.28
N LEU A 177 2.06 3.74 12.54
CA LEU A 177 2.24 2.29 12.68
C LEU A 177 2.67 1.68 11.36
N ALA A 178 3.75 0.90 11.39
CA ALA A 178 4.20 0.12 10.24
C ALA A 178 3.66 -1.31 10.31
N PHE A 179 3.09 -1.77 9.20
CA PHE A 179 2.64 -3.14 9.00
C PHE A 179 3.34 -3.75 7.80
N THR A 180 3.51 -5.07 7.78
CA THR A 180 3.97 -5.74 6.55
C THR A 180 2.88 -5.64 5.48
N LYS A 181 3.31 -5.48 4.22
CA LYS A 181 2.41 -5.51 3.06
C LYS A 181 1.65 -6.83 2.96
N THR A 182 2.28 -7.94 3.38
CA THR A 182 1.64 -9.26 3.45
C THR A 182 0.47 -9.29 4.43
N PHE A 183 0.65 -8.75 5.64
CA PHE A 183 -0.44 -8.60 6.61
C PHE A 183 -1.57 -7.73 6.03
N ALA A 184 -1.24 -6.58 5.47
CA ALA A 184 -2.22 -5.68 4.90
C ALA A 184 -3.03 -6.33 3.76
N ARG A 185 -2.38 -7.02 2.82
CA ARG A 185 -3.08 -7.73 1.73
C ARG A 185 -4.01 -8.84 2.23
N ARG A 186 -3.61 -9.55 3.29
CA ARG A 186 -4.45 -10.58 3.93
C ARG A 186 -5.67 -9.98 4.64
N ASN A 187 -5.60 -8.69 4.97
CA ASN A 187 -6.66 -7.93 5.64
C ASN A 187 -7.36 -6.95 4.69
N GLU A 188 -7.47 -7.32 3.40
CA GLU A 188 -8.26 -6.61 2.39
C GLU A 188 -7.79 -5.16 2.11
N CYS A 189 -6.56 -4.82 2.46
CA CYS A 189 -5.97 -3.56 2.01
C CYS A 189 -5.63 -3.66 0.51
N ASN A 190 -6.02 -2.65 -0.26
CA ASN A 190 -5.79 -2.56 -1.70
C ASN A 190 -5.13 -1.23 -2.07
N PRO A 191 -4.27 -1.19 -3.11
CA PRO A 191 -3.69 0.05 -3.60
C PRO A 191 -4.77 0.96 -4.20
N VAL A 192 -4.56 2.26 -4.07
CA VAL A 192 -5.41 3.29 -4.69
C VAL A 192 -4.99 3.53 -6.13
N TRP A 193 -5.97 3.69 -7.02
CA TRP A 193 -5.80 4.10 -8.40
C TRP A 193 -6.13 5.58 -8.55
N TYR A 194 -5.11 6.35 -8.92
CA TYR A 194 -5.30 7.76 -9.24
C TYR A 194 -5.72 7.92 -10.70
N VAL A 195 -6.85 8.60 -10.93
CA VAL A 195 -7.38 8.90 -12.26
C VAL A 195 -7.28 10.39 -12.55
N ASN A 196 -6.87 10.72 -13.78
CA ASN A 196 -6.69 12.12 -14.19
C ASN A 196 -8.05 12.81 -14.36
N HIS A 197 -8.17 14.00 -13.78
CA HIS A 197 -9.32 14.90 -13.87
C HIS A 197 -8.94 16.27 -14.44
N THR A 198 -7.75 16.41 -15.01
CA THR A 198 -7.33 17.65 -15.68
C THR A 198 -8.22 17.91 -16.90
N PRO A 199 -8.80 19.12 -17.08
CA PRO A 199 -9.61 19.47 -18.24
C PRO A 199 -8.95 19.08 -19.56
N GLY A 200 -9.70 18.38 -20.43
CA GLY A 200 -9.22 17.85 -21.70
C GLY A 200 -8.61 16.44 -21.61
N TYR A 201 -8.33 15.95 -20.40
CA TYR A 201 -7.81 14.60 -20.12
C TYR A 201 -8.63 13.86 -19.06
N ASP A 202 -9.80 14.38 -18.71
CA ASP A 202 -10.70 13.91 -17.65
C ASP A 202 -11.65 12.79 -18.12
N TRP A 203 -11.51 12.32 -19.35
CA TRP A 203 -12.32 11.23 -19.92
C TRP A 203 -12.36 9.95 -19.05
N PRO A 204 -11.30 9.50 -18.34
CA PRO A 204 -11.40 8.32 -17.49
C PRO A 204 -12.28 8.60 -16.27
N THR A 205 -12.12 9.79 -15.69
CA THR A 205 -12.92 10.23 -14.54
C THR A 205 -14.39 10.37 -14.93
N ASN A 206 -14.68 10.95 -16.09
CA ASN A 206 -16.05 11.11 -16.59
C ASN A 206 -16.74 9.76 -16.84
N ALA A 207 -16.03 8.78 -17.40
CA ALA A 207 -16.57 7.43 -17.58
C ALA A 207 -16.92 6.76 -16.24
N LEU A 208 -16.05 6.89 -15.23
CA LEU A 208 -16.30 6.34 -13.90
C LEU A 208 -17.46 7.05 -13.19
N ASN A 209 -17.54 8.38 -13.29
CA ASN A 209 -18.64 9.16 -12.73
C ASN A 209 -19.99 8.76 -13.36
N ALA A 210 -20.04 8.54 -14.68
CA ALA A 210 -21.23 8.06 -15.36
C ALA A 210 -21.64 6.65 -14.92
N ALA A 211 -20.67 5.75 -14.71
CA ALA A 211 -20.93 4.41 -14.20
C ALA A 211 -21.46 4.43 -12.76
N ILE A 212 -20.94 5.33 -11.90
CA ILE A 212 -21.46 5.54 -10.53
C ILE A 212 -22.89 6.08 -10.57
N ALA A 213 -23.17 7.06 -11.41
CA ALA A 213 -24.49 7.69 -11.50
C ALA A 213 -25.59 6.74 -12.03
N THR A 214 -25.21 5.68 -12.74
CA THR A 214 -26.14 4.69 -13.31
C THR A 214 -26.13 3.36 -12.55
N GLU A 215 -25.33 3.25 -11.48
CA GLU A 215 -25.33 2.06 -10.64
C GLU A 215 -26.68 1.90 -9.95
N SER A 216 -27.29 0.73 -10.13
CA SER A 216 -28.61 0.40 -9.58
C SER A 216 -28.57 -0.88 -8.75
N ARG A 217 -27.43 -1.56 -8.69
CA ARG A 217 -27.28 -2.75 -7.86
C ARG A 217 -27.29 -2.37 -6.38
N PRO A 218 -27.80 -3.26 -5.50
CA PRO A 218 -27.69 -3.08 -4.06
C PRO A 218 -26.25 -2.87 -3.60
N LEU A 219 -26.05 -2.12 -2.50
CA LEU A 219 -24.73 -1.84 -1.93
C LEU A 219 -23.92 -3.10 -1.57
N ASN A 220 -24.61 -4.19 -1.24
CA ASN A 220 -23.98 -5.47 -0.91
C ASN A 220 -23.69 -6.36 -2.14
N ASP A 221 -24.10 -5.98 -3.36
CA ASP A 221 -23.80 -6.77 -4.56
C ASP A 221 -22.28 -6.77 -4.81
N PRO A 222 -21.62 -7.94 -4.90
CA PRO A 222 -20.19 -8.04 -5.15
C PRO A 222 -19.73 -7.41 -6.48
N ARG A 223 -20.65 -7.12 -7.40
CA ARG A 223 -20.40 -6.52 -8.71
C ARG A 223 -20.78 -5.04 -8.77
N SER A 224 -21.21 -4.44 -7.65
CA SER A 224 -21.48 -3.01 -7.58
C SER A 224 -20.18 -2.21 -7.72
N ILE A 225 -20.22 -1.14 -8.51
CA ILE A 225 -19.07 -0.23 -8.66
C ILE A 225 -18.66 0.42 -7.33
N TYR A 226 -19.61 0.58 -6.39
CA TYR A 226 -19.35 1.14 -5.06
C TYR A 226 -18.33 0.35 -4.23
N ARG A 227 -18.05 -0.91 -4.59
CA ARG A 227 -17.00 -1.72 -3.95
C ARG A 227 -15.60 -1.34 -4.39
N VAL A 228 -15.46 -0.73 -5.56
CA VAL A 228 -14.17 -0.33 -6.15
C VAL A 228 -13.91 1.15 -5.92
N THR A 229 -14.95 1.98 -5.88
CA THR A 229 -14.81 3.44 -5.71
C THR A 229 -14.00 3.91 -4.51
N PRO A 230 -13.94 3.22 -3.34
CA PRO A 230 -13.06 3.63 -2.24
C PRO A 230 -11.59 3.61 -2.63
N PHE A 231 -11.22 2.82 -3.64
CA PHE A 231 -9.85 2.65 -4.13
C PHE A 231 -9.57 3.48 -5.39
N VAL A 232 -10.47 4.37 -5.79
CA VAL A 232 -10.26 5.23 -6.96
C VAL A 232 -10.31 6.68 -6.53
N GLU A 233 -9.25 7.43 -6.83
CA GLU A 233 -9.09 8.81 -6.38
C GLU A 233 -8.81 9.73 -7.57
N GLN A 234 -9.42 10.92 -7.58
CA GLN A 234 -9.17 11.89 -8.64
C GLN A 234 -7.89 12.67 -8.32
N MET A 235 -7.06 12.89 -9.35
CA MET A 235 -5.90 13.78 -9.33
C MET A 235 -5.88 14.68 -10.58
N GLY A 236 -5.07 15.73 -10.55
CA GLY A 236 -4.90 16.67 -11.65
C GLY A 236 -5.27 18.10 -11.27
N THR A 237 -5.71 18.88 -12.26
CA THR A 237 -6.08 20.29 -12.08
C THR A 237 -7.58 20.48 -12.20
N TRP A 238 -8.17 21.19 -11.25
CA TRP A 238 -9.52 21.75 -11.30
C TRP A 238 -9.43 23.25 -11.62
N THR A 239 -10.55 23.86 -11.94
CA THR A 239 -10.63 25.32 -12.18
C THR A 239 -10.10 26.16 -11.01
N THR A 240 -10.25 25.67 -9.78
CA THR A 240 -9.91 26.42 -8.55
C THR A 240 -8.83 25.77 -7.69
N SER A 241 -8.34 24.59 -8.05
CA SER A 241 -7.42 23.83 -7.20
C SER A 241 -6.60 22.84 -8.01
N ARG A 242 -5.45 22.42 -7.47
CA ARG A 242 -4.63 21.37 -8.04
C ARG A 242 -4.36 20.30 -6.99
N LYS A 243 -4.40 19.03 -7.39
CA LYS A 243 -4.22 17.88 -6.51
C LYS A 243 -3.33 16.85 -7.20
N GLU A 244 -2.07 16.72 -6.78
CA GLU A 244 -1.07 15.85 -7.42
C GLU A 244 -0.59 14.77 -6.45
N PHE A 245 -0.87 13.51 -6.77
CA PHE A 245 -0.54 12.36 -5.93
C PHE A 245 0.18 11.25 -6.69
N TRP A 246 0.66 11.49 -7.91
CA TRP A 246 1.32 10.48 -8.74
C TRP A 246 2.64 9.96 -8.15
N TRP A 247 3.23 10.72 -7.23
CA TRP A 247 4.45 10.36 -6.50
C TRP A 247 4.14 9.62 -5.17
N GLU A 248 2.89 9.64 -4.71
CA GLU A 248 2.45 8.91 -3.53
C GLU A 248 1.93 7.52 -3.90
N ARG A 249 1.98 6.60 -2.93
CA ARG A 249 1.45 5.24 -3.08
C ARG A 249 0.53 4.94 -1.93
N GLU A 250 -0.74 5.26 -2.09
CA GLU A 250 -1.76 5.05 -1.06
C GLU A 250 -2.34 3.63 -1.16
N TRP A 251 -2.63 3.04 0.00
CA TRP A 251 -3.39 1.82 0.17
C TRP A 251 -4.57 2.09 1.09
N ARG A 252 -5.71 1.45 0.84
CA ARG A 252 -6.93 1.61 1.65
C ARG A 252 -7.48 0.27 2.08
N ARG A 253 -8.21 0.24 3.18
CA ARG A 253 -9.06 -0.86 3.63
C ARG A 253 -10.44 -0.28 3.91
N VAL A 254 -11.50 -0.83 3.30
CA VAL A 254 -12.88 -0.38 3.56
C VAL A 254 -13.31 -0.84 4.94
N GLY A 255 -13.71 0.08 5.82
CA GLY A 255 -14.02 -0.14 7.24
C GLY A 255 -12.78 -0.24 8.15
N ASP A 256 -12.98 -0.53 9.44
CA ASP A 256 -11.89 -0.54 10.44
C ASP A 256 -10.91 -1.70 10.30
N LEU A 257 -9.62 -1.44 10.55
CA LEU A 257 -8.61 -2.50 10.62
C LEU A 257 -8.39 -2.90 12.09
N ASN A 258 -8.65 -4.16 12.42
CA ASN A 258 -8.24 -4.75 13.70
C ASN A 258 -6.88 -5.44 13.54
N PHE A 259 -6.05 -5.40 14.58
CA PHE A 259 -4.72 -6.01 14.59
C PHE A 259 -4.28 -6.36 16.01
N ASP A 260 -3.56 -7.46 16.15
CA ASP A 260 -2.83 -7.79 17.38
C ASP A 260 -1.44 -7.15 17.42
N ALA A 261 -0.87 -7.07 18.64
CA ALA A 261 0.47 -6.56 18.87
C ALA A 261 1.56 -7.21 18.00
N THR A 262 1.41 -8.49 17.62
CA THR A 262 2.37 -9.23 16.78
C THR A 262 2.36 -8.81 15.31
N HIS A 263 1.30 -8.12 14.85
CA HIS A 263 1.19 -7.64 13.47
C HIS A 263 1.87 -6.30 13.25
N VAL A 264 2.11 -5.53 14.31
CA VAL A 264 2.81 -4.25 14.25
C VAL A 264 4.31 -4.50 14.10
N VAL A 265 4.89 -4.04 12.99
CA VAL A 265 6.33 -4.15 12.73
C VAL A 265 7.09 -3.17 13.61
N ALA A 266 6.66 -1.90 13.59
CA ALA A 266 7.27 -0.83 14.35
C ALA A 266 6.25 0.28 14.62
N VAL A 267 6.53 1.08 15.65
CA VAL A 267 5.85 2.34 15.93
C VAL A 267 6.77 3.48 15.50
N LEU A 268 6.22 4.42 14.74
CA LEU A 268 6.88 5.67 14.40
C LEU A 268 6.54 6.72 15.48
N ALA A 269 7.56 7.37 16.02
CA ALA A 269 7.47 8.48 16.96
C ALA A 269 8.80 9.25 16.98
N PRO A 270 8.83 10.56 17.26
CA PRO A 270 10.10 11.29 17.42
C PRO A 270 11.01 10.65 18.47
N ALA A 271 12.31 10.62 18.23
CA ALA A 271 13.31 9.98 19.11
C ALA A 271 13.23 10.52 20.55
N ALA A 272 12.97 11.82 20.71
CA ALA A 272 12.80 12.47 22.01
C ALA A 272 11.63 11.90 22.84
N ARG A 273 10.68 11.20 22.21
CA ARG A 273 9.52 10.57 22.86
C ARG A 273 9.65 9.07 23.01
N HIS A 274 10.77 8.46 22.57
CA HIS A 274 10.93 7.00 22.61
C HIS A 274 10.92 6.43 24.02
N SER A 275 11.49 7.13 25.01
CA SER A 275 11.46 6.70 26.42
C SER A 275 10.03 6.64 26.95
N ASP A 276 9.23 7.69 26.68
CA ASP A 276 7.84 7.78 27.13
C ASP A 276 7.00 6.68 26.49
N PHE A 277 7.16 6.50 25.17
CA PHE A 277 6.48 5.44 24.43
C PHE A 277 6.87 4.05 24.91
N ARG A 278 8.15 3.82 25.21
CA ARG A 278 8.61 2.52 25.72
C ARG A 278 7.95 2.21 27.05
N ALA A 279 8.04 3.12 28.01
CA ALA A 279 7.44 2.95 29.33
C ALA A 279 5.92 2.71 29.23
N TRP A 280 5.25 3.42 28.32
CA TRP A 280 3.83 3.22 28.07
C TRP A 280 3.52 1.86 27.43
N ILE A 281 4.20 1.47 26.34
CA ILE A 281 4.00 0.18 25.64
C ILE A 281 4.21 -0.99 26.59
N ASP A 282 5.25 -0.93 27.44
CA ASP A 282 5.58 -1.98 28.40
C ASP A 282 4.46 -2.14 29.46
N GLY A 283 3.68 -1.09 29.70
CA GLY A 283 2.48 -1.10 30.54
C GLY A 283 1.21 -1.62 29.85
N VAL A 284 1.21 -1.83 28.53
CA VAL A 284 0.05 -2.33 27.79
C VAL A 284 0.07 -3.86 27.71
N PRO A 285 -0.87 -4.59 28.35
CA PRO A 285 -0.84 -6.05 28.43
C PRO A 285 -0.78 -6.74 27.07
N ALA A 286 -1.44 -6.18 26.04
CA ALA A 286 -1.44 -6.72 24.69
C ALA A 286 -0.03 -6.83 24.07
N PHE A 287 0.94 -6.00 24.50
CA PHE A 287 2.31 -6.04 23.98
C PHE A 287 3.25 -6.94 24.80
N SER A 288 2.86 -7.36 26.00
CA SER A 288 3.63 -8.29 26.84
C SER A 288 3.80 -9.69 26.23
N VAL A 289 2.92 -10.06 25.29
CA VAL A 289 2.96 -11.37 24.59
C VAL A 289 4.08 -11.47 23.55
N ARG A 290 4.74 -10.35 23.20
CA ARG A 290 5.79 -10.35 22.18
C ARG A 290 7.09 -10.91 22.76
N ALA A 291 7.78 -11.72 21.97
CA ALA A 291 9.10 -12.25 22.33
C ALA A 291 10.20 -11.19 22.37
N SER A 292 10.00 -10.08 21.63
CA SER A 292 10.92 -8.94 21.59
C SER A 292 10.16 -7.62 21.75
N PRO A 293 10.80 -6.59 22.35
CA PRO A 293 10.21 -5.26 22.44
C PRO A 293 9.79 -4.74 21.06
N LEU A 294 8.64 -4.07 20.99
CA LEU A 294 8.17 -3.44 19.75
C LEU A 294 9.16 -2.34 19.30
N PRO A 295 9.75 -2.40 18.10
CA PRO A 295 10.67 -1.37 17.63
C PRO A 295 10.02 0.02 17.62
N LEU A 296 10.76 1.02 18.09
CA LEU A 296 10.42 2.45 17.99
C LEU A 296 11.37 3.10 17.00
N LEU A 297 10.80 3.78 16.00
CA LEU A 297 11.54 4.41 14.92
C LEU A 297 11.21 5.90 14.89
N ASP A 298 12.22 6.76 14.73
CA ASP A 298 11.98 8.16 14.37
C ASP A 298 11.81 8.25 12.85
N PRO A 299 10.72 8.85 12.34
CA PRO A 299 10.56 9.05 10.90
C PRO A 299 11.75 9.74 10.23
N ASN A 300 12.52 10.55 10.95
CA ASN A 300 13.67 11.30 10.45
C ASN A 300 15.01 10.53 10.50
N TRP A 301 15.02 9.28 10.94
CA TRP A 301 16.24 8.47 10.92
C TRP A 301 16.60 8.00 9.51
N GLY A 302 17.91 7.87 9.27
CA GLY A 302 18.43 7.15 8.11
C GLY A 302 18.21 5.64 8.21
N LEU A 303 18.47 4.95 7.10
CA LEU A 303 18.27 3.50 6.96
C LEU A 303 19.06 2.70 8.01
N GLU A 304 20.33 3.04 8.25
CA GLU A 304 21.20 2.28 9.17
C GLU A 304 20.64 2.28 10.60
N ARG A 305 20.23 3.46 11.08
CA ARG A 305 19.65 3.61 12.42
C ARG A 305 18.31 2.89 12.56
N MET A 306 17.48 2.89 11.51
CA MET A 306 16.24 2.11 11.49
C MET A 306 16.51 0.60 11.51
N ILE A 307 17.47 0.10 10.74
CA ILE A 307 17.87 -1.31 10.74
C ILE A 307 18.39 -1.72 12.12
N ALA A 308 19.23 -0.90 12.74
CA ALA A 308 19.76 -1.17 14.08
C ALA A 308 18.63 -1.31 15.10
N ALA A 309 17.65 -0.40 15.09
CA ALA A 309 16.49 -0.44 15.97
C ALA A 309 15.57 -1.64 15.71
N LEU A 310 15.35 -2.00 14.43
CA LEU A 310 14.55 -3.17 14.05
C LEU A 310 15.22 -4.50 14.43
N SER A 311 16.56 -4.54 14.36
CA SER A 311 17.35 -5.75 14.61
C SER A 311 17.72 -5.92 16.09
N GLY A 312 17.45 -4.92 16.93
CA GLY A 312 17.83 -4.93 18.34
C GLY A 312 19.34 -4.84 18.57
N VAL A 313 20.07 -4.17 17.68
CA VAL A 313 21.53 -3.95 17.84
C VAL A 313 21.78 -3.08 19.07
N SER A 314 22.78 -3.44 19.86
CA SER A 314 23.15 -2.70 21.07
C SER A 314 23.54 -1.25 20.72
N PRO A 315 23.13 -0.24 21.51
CA PRO A 315 23.45 1.16 21.23
C PRO A 315 24.94 1.47 21.05
N GLY A 316 25.84 0.73 21.72
CA GLY A 316 27.29 0.89 21.58
C GLY A 316 27.85 0.38 20.25
N ASP A 317 27.10 -0.46 19.53
CA ASP A 317 27.48 -1.02 18.22
C ASP A 317 26.80 -0.28 17.07
N ILE A 318 25.92 0.70 17.37
CA ILE A 318 25.37 1.60 16.37
C ILE A 318 26.49 2.56 15.98
N GLY A 319 27.01 2.40 14.76
CA GLY A 319 28.11 3.19 14.25
C GLY A 319 27.84 4.70 14.31
N PRO A 320 28.88 5.54 14.21
CA PRO A 320 28.76 7.00 14.30
C PRO A 320 28.10 7.64 13.07
N PHE A 321 27.70 6.83 12.08
CA PHE A 321 27.13 7.30 10.83
C PHE A 321 25.60 7.44 11.00
N PRO A 322 25.06 8.67 10.83
CA PRO A 322 23.64 8.96 10.99
C PRO A 322 22.77 8.32 9.91
#